data_AF-E0LW05-F1
#
_entry.id   AF-E0LW05-F1
#
_cell.length_a   1.000
_cell.length_b   1.000
_cell.length_c   1.000
_cell.angle_alpha   90.00
_cell.angle_beta   90.00
_cell.angle_gamma   90.00
#
_symmetry.space_group_name_H-M   'P 1'
#
loop_
_entity.id
_entity.type
_entity.pdbx_description
1 polymer ?
#
loop_
_entity_poly.entity_id
_entity_poly.type
_entity_poly.pdbx_seq_one_letter_code
_entity_poly.pdbx_strand_id
1 'polypeptide(L)' 'MDTTEQLNGTYFYGGLTNLSPAELYFWIMIDVTAEHFSGAKDIIAIAAIYSGQNTIDVSGKLKGA' A
#
# COMPACT_ATOMS: atom_id res chain seq x y z
N MET A 1 0.09 -17.43 -5.84
CA MET A 1 1.01 -18.10 -4.91
C MET A 1 1.13 -17.17 -3.73
N ASP A 2 0.42 -17.48 -2.65
CA ASP A 2 0.14 -16.59 -1.51
C ASP A 2 1.18 -16.75 -0.38
N THR A 3 2.45 -16.98 -0.74
CA THR A 3 3.50 -17.32 0.22
C THR A 3 4.51 -16.20 0.28
N THR A 4 4.64 -15.58 1.46
CA THR A 4 5.72 -14.65 1.77
C THR A 4 7.04 -15.42 1.86
N GLU A 5 7.78 -15.45 0.76
CA GLU A 5 9.13 -16.03 0.74
C GLU A 5 10.13 -14.97 1.21
N GLN A 6 10.95 -15.30 2.21
CA GLN A 6 12.05 -14.44 2.65
C GLN A 6 13.34 -14.93 1.98
N LEU A 7 13.96 -14.06 1.18
CA LEU A 7 15.27 -14.29 0.59
C LEU A 7 16.19 -13.13 0.95
N ASN A 8 17.27 -13.41 1.67
CA ASN A 8 18.32 -12.43 1.97
C ASN A 8 17.80 -11.15 2.68
N GLY A 9 16.80 -11.27 3.55
CA GLY A 9 16.18 -10.13 4.25
C GLY A 9 15.18 -9.32 3.41
N THR A 10 14.89 -9.76 2.19
CA THR A 10 13.84 -9.21 1.33
C THR A 10 12.68 -10.19 1.17
N TYR A 11 11.50 -9.67 0.83
CA TYR A 11 10.27 -10.43 0.80
C TYR A 11 9.59 -10.40 -0.57
N PHE A 12 8.84 -11.46 -0.84
CA PHE A 12 7.95 -11.58 -1.98
C PHE A 12 6.49 -11.55 -1.51
N TYR A 13 5.65 -10.71 -2.09
CA TYR A 13 4.24 -10.58 -1.68
C TYR A 13 3.35 -10.14 -2.84
N GLY A 14 2.26 -10.86 -3.13
CA GLY A 14 1.27 -10.43 -4.13
C GLY A 14 1.84 -10.16 -5.54
N GLY A 15 2.92 -10.83 -5.93
CA GLY A 15 3.64 -10.60 -7.20
C GLY A 15 4.73 -9.51 -7.14
N LEU A 16 4.87 -8.81 -6.01
CA LEU A 16 5.96 -7.89 -5.73
C LEU A 16 7.19 -8.66 -5.23
N THR A 17 8.38 -8.18 -5.61
CA THR A 17 9.67 -8.82 -5.31
C THR A 17 10.59 -7.85 -4.60
N ASN A 18 11.58 -8.36 -3.85
CA ASN A 18 12.62 -7.57 -3.19
C ASN A 18 12.08 -6.52 -2.19
N LEU A 19 10.97 -6.79 -1.52
CA LEU A 19 10.38 -5.86 -0.56
C LEU A 19 11.22 -5.82 0.72
N SER A 20 11.48 -4.62 1.25
CA SER A 20 11.95 -4.45 2.61
C SER A 20 10.87 -4.85 3.64
N PRO A 21 11.22 -5.09 4.91
CA PRO A 21 10.23 -5.40 5.95
C PRO A 21 9.13 -4.32 6.09
N ALA A 22 9.48 -3.05 5.90
CA ALA A 22 8.54 -1.93 5.99
C ALA A 22 7.58 -1.90 4.80
N GLU A 23 8.07 -2.16 3.59
CA GLU A 23 7.23 -2.23 2.39
C GLU A 23 6.30 -3.45 2.43
N LEU A 24 6.79 -4.60 2.91
CA LEU A 24 5.95 -5.77 3.13
C LEU A 24 4.79 -5.44 4.07
N TYR A 25 5.10 -4.83 5.23
CA TYR A 25 4.08 -4.43 6.19
C TYR A 25 3.04 -3.50 5.56
N PHE A 26 3.48 -2.51 4.78
CA PHE A 26 2.60 -1.57 4.10
C PHE A 26 1.63 -2.28 3.13
N TRP A 27 2.14 -3.17 2.29
CA TRP A 27 1.30 -3.89 1.31
C TRP A 27 0.30 -4.84 1.97
N ILE A 28 0.71 -5.56 3.02
CA ILE A 28 -0.21 -6.41 3.81
C ILE A 28 -1.31 -5.56 4.44
N MET A 29 -0.96 -4.39 4.98
CA MET A 29 -1.91 -3.53 5.66
C MET A 29 -2.94 -2.93 4.68
N ILE A 30 -2.52 -2.59 3.46
CA ILE A 30 -3.44 -2.23 2.36
C ILE A 30 -4.38 -3.38 2.02
N ASP A 31 -3.85 -4.60 1.89
CA ASP A 31 -4.62 -5.77 1.46
C ASP A 31 -5.70 -6.14 2.48
N VAL A 32 -5.33 -6.23 3.76
CA VAL A 32 -6.28 -6.47 4.88
C VAL A 32 -7.33 -5.37 4.96
N THR A 33 -6.93 -4.12 4.71
CA THR A 33 -7.86 -3.00 4.64
C THR A 33 -8.83 -3.18 3.47
N ALA A 34 -8.34 -3.47 2.27
CA ALA A 34 -9.18 -3.69 1.08
C ALA A 34 -10.20 -4.83 1.29
N GLU A 35 -9.79 -5.94 1.92
CA GLU A 35 -10.68 -7.04 2.29
C GLU A 35 -11.78 -6.58 3.26
N HIS A 36 -11.41 -5.84 4.31
CA HIS A 36 -12.36 -5.38 5.33
C HIS A 36 -13.37 -4.39 4.75
N PHE A 37 -12.93 -3.52 3.84
CA PHE A 37 -13.78 -2.49 3.25
C PHE A 37 -14.66 -2.98 2.10
N SER A 38 -14.47 -4.22 1.61
CA SER A 38 -15.32 -5.08 0.72
C SER A 38 -16.13 -4.48 -0.45
N GLY A 39 -16.18 -3.16 -0.59
CA GLY A 39 -16.85 -2.36 -1.60
C GLY A 39 -15.99 -1.18 -2.09
N ALA A 40 -14.93 -0.80 -1.34
CA ALA A 40 -13.89 0.10 -1.83
C ALA A 40 -12.92 -0.69 -2.73
N LYS A 41 -13.27 -0.86 -4.00
CA LYS A 41 -12.49 -1.60 -5.02
C LYS A 41 -11.13 -0.98 -5.40
N ASP A 42 -10.69 0.06 -4.69
CA ASP A 42 -9.55 0.85 -5.10
C ASP A 42 -8.39 0.72 -4.11
N ILE A 43 -7.59 -0.32 -4.33
CA ILE A 43 -6.31 -0.55 -3.63
C ILE A 43 -5.40 0.69 -3.75
N ILE A 44 -5.48 1.42 -4.86
CA ILE A 44 -4.70 2.65 -5.08
C ILE A 44 -5.20 3.76 -4.16
N ALA A 45 -6.51 3.90 -3.97
CA ALA A 45 -7.06 4.87 -3.02
C ALA A 45 -6.64 4.57 -1.57
N ILE A 46 -6.66 3.30 -1.16
CA ILE A 46 -6.21 2.90 0.18
C ILE A 46 -4.71 3.16 0.35
N ALA A 47 -3.90 2.81 -0.65
CA ALA A 47 -2.47 3.11 -0.66
C ALA A 47 -2.19 4.62 -0.61
N ALA A 48 -2.97 5.42 -1.34
CA ALA A 48 -2.88 6.89 -1.33
C ALA A 48 -3.21 7.45 0.07
N ILE A 49 -4.26 6.95 0.72
CA ILE A 49 -4.62 7.36 2.08
C ILE A 49 -3.49 7.04 3.07
N TYR A 50 -2.96 5.82 3.04
CA TYR A 50 -1.90 5.43 3.98
C TYR A 50 -0.55 6.06 3.70
N SER A 51 -0.24 6.36 2.44
CA SER A 51 0.96 7.12 2.06
C SER A 51 0.81 8.62 2.33
N GLY A 52 -0.36 9.08 2.79
CA GLY A 52 -0.65 10.49 3.03
C GLY A 52 -0.72 11.31 1.75
N GLN A 53 -0.93 10.66 0.59
CA GLN A 53 -1.12 11.35 -0.68
C GLN A 53 -2.40 12.16 -0.61
N ASN A 54 -2.23 13.46 -0.48
CA ASN A 54 -3.31 14.40 -0.62
C ASN A 54 -3.41 14.71 -2.13
N THR A 55 -4.28 14.03 -2.87
CA THR A 55 -4.54 14.34 -4.30
C THR A 55 -5.78 15.20 -4.50
N ILE A 56 -6.50 15.50 -3.42
CA ILE A 56 -7.67 16.37 -3.42
C ILE A 56 -7.17 17.82 -3.50
N ASP A 57 -7.70 18.57 -4.48
CA ASP A 57 -7.43 19.98 -4.65
C ASP A 57 -8.25 20.79 -3.64
N VAL A 58 -7.57 21.59 -2.82
CA VAL A 58 -8.20 22.48 -1.84
C VAL A 58 -7.56 23.86 -1.92
N SER A 59 -8.38 24.90 -1.78
CA SER A 59 -7.92 26.28 -1.72
C SER A 59 -6.84 26.44 -0.64
N GLY A 60 -5.65 26.87 -1.04
CA GLY A 60 -4.52 27.14 -0.14
C GLY A 60 -3.50 26.01 -0.02
N LYS A 61 -3.66 24.91 -0.77
CA LYS A 61 -2.70 23.82 -0.78
C LYS A 61 -1.45 24.17 -1.58
N LEU A 62 -0.29 23.93 -0.96
CA LEU A 62 1.00 24.13 -1.61
C LEU A 62 1.20 23.04 -2.67
N LYS A 63 1.68 23.44 -3.86
CA LYS A 63 1.92 22.53 -4.97
C LYS A 63 3.05 21.56 -4.58
N GLY A 64 2.72 20.28 -4.39
CA GLY A 64 3.68 19.23 -3.99
C GLY A 64 3.55 18.71 -2.56
N ALA A 65 2.44 19.01 -1.87
CA ALA A 65 2.04 18.39 -0.61
C ALA A 65 0.81 17.47 -0.79
#